data_AF-A0A821XPR6-F1
#
_entry.id   AF-A0A821XPR6-F1
#
_cell.length_a   1.000
_cell.length_b   1.000
_cell.length_c   1.000
_cell.angle_alpha   90.00
_cell.angle_beta   90.00
_cell.angle_gamma   90.00
#
_symmetry.space_group_name_H-M   'P 1'
#
loop_
_entity.id
_entity.type
_entity.pdbx_description
1 polymer ?
#
loop_
_entity_poly.entity_id
_entity_poly.type
_entity_poly.pdbx_seq_one_letter_code
_entity_poly.pdbx_strand_id
1 'polypeptide(L)'
;LNLHFIHHKDLPNVLESIISSTNVSFNADSTSLPLVELVSRLLIQQHINFLPRTNHPTVDDSIIGVLSISSFFAATTNKKTTFSLFELLPIPFPYEGIRVRLADMPYIVGFDSNNRNLIRWTKSESTSCDFRTMSVCRETPPIITDWNDTCIFQILADSTLSLCRTEQYREPIFIHPIGKQWAISTNSSTQCHSTFLSPTEQSYAFHNNLRTLPAVALITIPPDTVLICDRFSI
;
A
#
# COMPACT_ATOMS: atom_id res chain seq x y z
N LEU A 1 -22.93 -3.37 0.62
CA LEU A 1 -23.02 -1.96 0.18
C LEU A 1 -22.70 -1.93 -1.31
N ASN A 2 -23.67 -1.65 -2.19
CA ASN A 2 -23.42 -1.60 -3.63
C ASN A 2 -24.33 -0.55 -4.27
N LEU A 3 -24.03 -0.14 -5.51
CA LEU A 3 -24.83 0.82 -6.29
C LEU A 3 -25.63 0.15 -7.42
N HIS A 4 -25.78 -1.17 -7.40
CA HIS A 4 -26.37 -1.94 -8.51
C HIS A 4 -27.88 -1.74 -8.65
N PHE A 5 -28.53 -1.13 -7.66
CA PHE A 5 -29.95 -0.76 -7.70
C PHE A 5 -30.21 0.52 -8.52
N ILE A 6 -29.16 1.29 -8.83
CA ILE A 6 -29.30 2.50 -9.66
C ILE A 6 -29.45 2.07 -11.11
N HIS A 7 -30.46 2.60 -11.77
CA HIS A 7 -30.70 2.31 -13.18
C HIS A 7 -29.52 2.80 -14.03
N HIS A 8 -29.09 2.01 -15.01
CA HIS A 8 -27.88 2.27 -15.81
C HIS A 8 -27.85 3.64 -16.49
N LYS A 9 -29.01 4.22 -16.83
CA LYS A 9 -29.13 5.57 -17.42
C LYS A 9 -28.84 6.69 -16.42
N ASP A 10 -29.14 6.48 -15.14
CA ASP A 10 -28.98 7.48 -14.09
C ASP A 10 -27.62 7.38 -13.40
N LEU A 11 -26.99 6.21 -13.50
CA LEU A 11 -25.72 5.90 -12.87
C LEU A 11 -24.62 6.94 -13.15
N PRO A 12 -24.38 7.41 -14.40
CA PRO A 12 -23.37 8.43 -14.65
C PRO A 12 -23.59 9.73 -13.85
N ASN A 13 -24.83 10.24 -13.84
CA ASN A 13 -25.18 11.48 -13.13
C ASN A 13 -25.05 11.32 -11.61
N VAL A 14 -25.41 10.15 -11.07
CA VAL A 14 -25.26 9.86 -9.65
C VAL A 14 -23.78 9.78 -9.27
N LEU A 15 -22.95 9.13 -10.07
CA LEU A 15 -21.50 9.07 -9.83
C LEU A 15 -20.90 10.48 -9.83
N GLU A 16 -21.22 11.31 -10.83
CA GLU A 16 -20.74 12.69 -10.90
C GLU A 16 -21.16 13.52 -9.68
N SER A 17 -22.40 13.35 -9.23
CA SER A 17 -22.93 14.02 -8.03
C SER A 17 -22.18 13.59 -6.77
N ILE A 18 -21.85 12.30 -6.64
CA ILE A 18 -21.08 11.79 -5.50
C ILE A 18 -19.65 12.32 -5.54
N ILE A 19 -18.99 12.28 -6.70
CA ILE A 19 -17.60 12.75 -6.87
C ILE A 19 -17.49 14.24 -6.52
N SER A 20 -18.38 15.06 -7.08
CA SER A 20 -18.41 16.50 -6.81
C SER A 20 -18.71 16.81 -5.33
N SER A 21 -19.61 16.06 -4.70
CA SER A 21 -19.98 16.27 -3.30
C SER A 21 -18.94 15.77 -2.30
N THR A 22 -18.20 14.71 -2.63
CA THR A 22 -17.21 14.09 -1.72
C THR A 22 -15.84 14.74 -1.78
N ASN A 23 -15.57 15.57 -2.80
CA ASN A 23 -14.28 16.20 -3.05
C ASN A 23 -13.13 15.17 -3.06
N VAL A 24 -13.39 14.01 -3.68
CA VAL A 24 -12.43 12.92 -3.88
C VAL A 24 -11.90 13.01 -5.31
N SER A 25 -10.58 12.88 -5.46
CA SER A 25 -9.92 12.79 -6.76
C SER A 25 -9.66 11.35 -7.12
N PHE A 26 -10.01 10.97 -8.36
CA PHE A 26 -9.74 9.67 -8.93
C PHE A 26 -8.69 9.81 -10.03
N ASN A 27 -7.70 8.93 -10.04
CA ASN A 27 -6.69 8.93 -11.08
C ASN A 27 -7.24 8.27 -12.36
N ALA A 28 -7.52 9.09 -13.37
CA ALA A 28 -8.11 8.67 -14.65
C ALA A 28 -7.18 7.75 -15.47
N ASP A 29 -5.88 7.74 -15.19
CA ASP A 29 -4.89 6.93 -15.90
C ASP A 29 -4.85 5.47 -15.41
N SER A 30 -5.56 5.14 -14.33
CA SER A 30 -5.62 3.78 -13.82
C SER A 30 -6.66 2.95 -14.56
N THR A 31 -6.20 2.10 -15.48
CA THR A 31 -7.03 1.10 -16.20
C THR A 31 -7.56 -0.01 -15.30
N SER A 32 -7.24 0.01 -14.00
CA SER A 32 -7.43 -1.12 -13.11
C SER A 32 -8.88 -1.31 -12.64
N LEU A 33 -9.65 -0.23 -12.44
CA LEU A 33 -10.94 -0.30 -11.76
C LEU A 33 -12.01 0.63 -12.38
N PRO A 34 -13.23 0.13 -12.67
CA PRO A 34 -14.34 0.97 -13.12
C PRO A 34 -14.71 2.04 -12.07
N LEU A 35 -15.10 3.24 -12.53
CA LEU A 35 -15.50 4.36 -11.65
C LEU A 35 -16.59 3.98 -10.63
N VAL A 36 -17.54 3.14 -11.04
CA VAL A 36 -18.59 2.59 -10.15
C VAL A 36 -17.99 1.85 -8.97
N GLU A 37 -16.93 1.08 -9.18
CA GLU A 37 -16.28 0.33 -8.12
C GLU A 37 -15.53 1.27 -7.18
N LEU A 38 -14.84 2.27 -7.74
CA LEU A 38 -14.14 3.29 -6.96
C LEU A 38 -15.10 4.08 -6.07
N VAL A 39 -16.24 4.53 -6.60
CA VAL A 39 -17.27 5.22 -5.82
C VAL A 39 -17.92 4.27 -4.81
N SER A 40 -18.11 3.00 -5.16
CA SER A 40 -18.65 2.01 -4.21
C SER A 40 -17.71 1.77 -3.02
N ARG A 41 -16.40 1.96 -3.15
CA ARG A 41 -15.45 1.90 -2.03
C ARG A 41 -15.62 3.07 -1.04
N LEU A 42 -16.18 4.19 -1.48
CA LEU A 42 -16.53 5.30 -0.59
C LEU A 42 -17.79 5.05 0.24
N LEU A 43 -18.60 4.05 -0.11
CA LEU A 43 -19.87 3.78 0.55
C LEU A 43 -19.61 3.24 1.97
N ILE A 44 -19.90 4.05 2.98
CA ILE A 44 -19.70 3.70 4.40
C ILE A 44 -20.94 3.05 5.00
N GLN A 45 -22.13 3.47 4.56
CA GLN A 45 -23.40 2.98 5.08
C GLN A 45 -24.49 3.11 4.02
N GLN A 46 -25.48 2.23 4.08
CA GLN A 46 -26.66 2.29 3.22
C GLN A 46 -27.88 1.85 4.01
N HIS A 47 -28.95 2.62 3.93
CA HIS A 47 -30.26 2.31 4.50
C HIS A 47 -31.25 2.07 3.36
N ILE A 48 -32.09 1.06 3.52
CA ILE A 48 -33.10 0.67 2.54
C ILE A 48 -34.44 0.65 3.28
N ASN A 49 -35.34 1.53 2.88
CA ASN A 49 -36.66 1.67 3.46
C ASN A 49 -37.71 1.43 2.38
N PHE A 50 -38.61 0.47 2.62
CA PHE A 50 -39.77 0.27 1.75
C PHE A 50 -41.00 0.94 2.37
N LEU A 51 -41.61 1.84 1.62
CA LEU A 51 -42.81 2.56 1.99
C LEU A 51 -43.99 1.96 1.21
N PRO A 52 -44.79 1.08 1.82
CA PRO A 52 -45.93 0.48 1.15
C PRO A 52 -46.96 1.56 0.79
N ARG A 53 -47.65 1.39 -0.33
CA ARG A 53 -48.72 2.30 -0.74
C ARG A 53 -49.89 2.18 0.24
N THR A 54 -50.25 3.27 0.92
CA THR A 54 -51.28 3.27 1.97
C THR A 54 -52.70 3.52 1.45
N ASN A 55 -52.87 3.88 0.17
CA ASN A 55 -54.17 4.30 -0.38
C ASN A 55 -54.70 3.32 -1.43
N HIS A 56 -56.03 3.12 -1.40
CA HIS A 56 -56.85 2.20 -2.19
C HIS A 56 -56.62 2.23 -3.72
N PRO A 57 -56.93 1.12 -4.41
CA PRO A 57 -56.54 0.89 -5.80
C PRO A 57 -57.19 1.92 -6.72
N THR A 58 -56.36 2.65 -7.45
CA THR A 58 -56.76 3.39 -8.65
C THR A 58 -55.94 2.84 -9.81
N VAL A 59 -56.67 2.55 -10.90
CA VAL A 59 -56.39 2.12 -12.30
C VAL A 59 -54.97 1.68 -12.73
N ASP A 60 -53.90 2.17 -12.12
CA ASP A 60 -52.53 1.66 -12.31
C ASP A 60 -52.10 0.81 -11.09
N ASP A 61 -52.47 -0.47 -11.15
CA ASP A 61 -52.30 -1.48 -10.10
C ASP A 61 -50.89 -2.11 -10.07
N SER A 62 -49.91 -1.54 -10.79
CA SER A 62 -48.57 -2.10 -10.93
C SER A 62 -47.57 -1.65 -9.86
N ILE A 63 -47.89 -0.59 -9.08
CA ILE A 63 -46.98 0.00 -8.10
C ILE A 63 -47.43 -0.33 -6.67
N ILE A 64 -46.69 -1.22 -6.00
CA ILE A 64 -46.95 -1.71 -4.64
C ILE A 64 -46.37 -0.82 -3.51
N GLY A 65 -45.52 0.14 -3.84
CA GLY A 65 -44.89 1.04 -2.88
C GLY A 65 -43.67 1.75 -3.44
N VAL A 66 -42.98 2.49 -2.58
CA VAL A 66 -41.75 3.24 -2.90
C VAL A 66 -40.59 2.63 -2.14
N LEU A 67 -39.53 2.26 -2.87
CA LEU A 67 -38.26 1.86 -2.26
C LEU A 67 -37.34 3.09 -2.16
N SER A 68 -37.07 3.52 -0.93
CA SER A 68 -36.13 4.61 -0.63
C SER A 68 -34.80 4.03 -0.20
N ILE A 69 -33.72 4.37 -0.92
CA ILE A 69 -32.37 3.93 -0.60
C ILE A 69 -31.53 5.17 -0.29
N SER A 70 -31.04 5.27 0.94
CA SER A 70 -30.15 6.34 1.39
C SER A 70 -28.73 5.79 1.51
N SER A 71 -27.80 6.38 0.77
CA SER A 71 -26.39 5.96 0.74
C SER A 71 -25.51 7.06 1.34
N PHE A 72 -24.62 6.68 2.27
CA PHE A 72 -23.69 7.57 2.94
C PHE A 72 -22.28 7.28 2.44
N PHE A 73 -21.59 8.31 1.98
CA PHE A 73 -20.24 8.19 1.41
C PHE A 73 -19.22 8.90 2.29
N ALA A 74 -18.00 8.37 2.33
CA ALA A 74 -16.85 9.07 2.88
C ALA A 74 -16.56 10.31 2.02
N ALA A 75 -16.48 11.47 2.67
CA ALA A 75 -16.12 12.74 2.04
C ALA A 75 -14.83 13.28 2.66
N THR A 76 -14.01 13.96 1.87
CA THR A 76 -12.83 14.64 2.40
C THR A 76 -13.26 15.93 3.10
N THR A 77 -12.62 16.27 4.21
CA THR A 77 -12.73 17.63 4.74
C THR A 77 -11.95 18.58 3.84
N ASN A 78 -12.39 19.84 3.73
CA ASN A 78 -11.67 20.88 2.94
C ASN A 78 -10.22 21.13 3.41
N LYS A 79 -9.79 20.54 4.53
CA LYS A 79 -8.39 20.53 4.94
C LYS A 79 -7.62 19.53 4.09
N LYS A 80 -6.86 20.05 3.13
CA LYS A 80 -5.80 19.29 2.45
C LYS A 80 -4.77 18.85 3.48
N THR A 81 -4.84 17.60 3.93
CA THR A 81 -3.78 16.97 4.71
C THR A 81 -2.80 16.33 3.75
N THR A 82 -1.55 16.80 3.73
CA THR A 82 -0.51 16.28 2.84
C THR A 82 0.26 15.17 3.53
N PHE A 83 -0.31 13.97 3.55
CA PHE A 83 0.44 12.78 3.94
C PHE A 83 1.24 12.29 2.73
N SER A 84 2.53 12.03 2.94
CA SER A 84 3.33 11.20 2.04
C SER A 84 3.20 9.74 2.48
N LEU A 85 2.90 8.85 1.54
CA LEU A 85 2.70 7.43 1.81
C LEU A 85 3.96 6.64 1.45
N PHE A 86 4.35 5.72 2.34
CA PHE A 86 5.51 4.86 2.18
C PHE A 86 5.14 3.42 2.50
N GLU A 87 5.52 2.50 1.62
CA GLU A 87 5.49 1.07 1.90
C GLU A 87 6.77 0.70 2.68
N LEU A 88 6.61 0.04 3.82
CA LEU A 88 7.73 -0.35 4.67
C LEU A 88 8.17 -1.78 4.37
N LEU A 89 9.47 -1.97 4.20
CA LEU A 89 10.10 -3.27 4.03
C LEU A 89 11.03 -3.56 5.22
N PRO A 90 10.66 -4.49 6.13
CA PRO A 90 11.52 -4.86 7.26
C PRO A 90 12.66 -5.78 6.79
N ILE A 91 13.78 -5.19 6.41
CA ILE A 91 14.98 -5.92 5.99
C ILE A 91 15.64 -6.54 7.23
N PRO A 92 15.91 -7.86 7.24
CA PRO A 92 16.62 -8.49 8.35
C PRO A 92 18.04 -7.93 8.50
N PHE A 93 18.59 -7.89 9.70
CA PHE A 93 19.95 -7.40 9.97
C PHE A 93 20.63 -8.23 11.07
N PRO A 94 21.97 -8.30 11.09
CA PRO A 94 22.69 -8.95 12.18
C PRO A 94 22.61 -8.12 13.47
N TYR A 95 22.22 -8.75 14.57
CA TYR A 95 22.15 -8.16 15.90
C TYR A 95 22.52 -9.23 16.94
N GLU A 96 23.48 -8.93 17.82
CA GLU A 96 23.95 -9.85 18.87
C GLU A 96 24.30 -11.27 18.35
N GLY A 97 24.90 -11.35 17.16
CA GLY A 97 25.35 -12.62 16.57
C GLY A 97 24.24 -13.46 15.93
N ILE A 98 22.99 -13.00 15.94
CA ILE A 98 21.86 -13.62 15.23
C ILE A 98 21.29 -12.68 14.17
N ARG A 99 20.62 -13.21 13.16
CA ARG A 99 19.82 -12.39 12.24
C ARG A 99 18.45 -12.17 12.83
N VAL A 100 18.06 -10.90 12.91
CA VAL A 100 16.74 -10.49 13.36
C VAL A 100 16.08 -9.64 12.29
N ARG A 101 14.76 -9.50 12.35
CA ARG A 101 14.02 -8.46 11.63
C ARG A 101 13.16 -7.69 12.62
N LEU A 102 12.79 -6.47 12.25
CA LEU A 102 11.81 -5.70 13.00
C LEU A 102 10.46 -6.42 12.92
N ALA A 103 9.89 -6.72 14.08
CA ALA A 103 8.58 -7.35 14.23
C ALA A 103 7.48 -6.28 14.32
N ASP A 104 6.25 -6.65 13.99
CA ASP A 104 5.06 -5.81 14.13
C ASP A 104 5.15 -4.43 13.43
N MET A 105 6.00 -4.33 12.40
CA MET A 105 6.08 -3.11 11.58
C MET A 105 4.81 -2.96 10.73
N PRO A 106 4.23 -1.75 10.64
CA PRO A 106 3.12 -1.51 9.73
C PRO A 106 3.57 -1.70 8.28
N TYR A 107 2.63 -2.05 7.42
CA TYR A 107 2.90 -2.31 6.01
C TYR A 107 2.99 -1.01 5.21
N ILE A 108 2.09 -0.06 5.48
CA ILE A 108 2.11 1.28 4.90
C ILE A 108 2.10 2.30 6.02
N VAL A 109 2.86 3.37 5.86
CA VAL A 109 2.82 4.55 6.73
C VAL A 109 2.52 5.81 5.93
N GLY A 110 1.68 6.65 6.49
CA GLY A 110 1.41 8.00 6.02
C GLY A 110 2.07 8.97 6.97
N PHE A 111 2.96 9.81 6.45
CA PHE A 111 3.69 10.78 7.24
C PHE A 111 3.40 12.20 6.76
N ASP A 112 2.99 13.06 7.68
CA ASP A 112 2.89 14.50 7.49
C ASP A 112 4.02 15.16 8.28
N SER A 113 5.06 15.60 7.57
CA SER A 113 6.25 16.21 8.17
C SER A 113 5.99 17.55 8.83
N ASN A 114 4.98 18.30 8.36
CA ASN A 114 4.70 19.65 8.85
C ASN A 114 4.05 19.59 10.23
N ASN A 115 3.08 18.67 10.40
CA ASN A 115 2.33 18.53 11.64
C ASN A 115 2.87 17.40 12.52
N ARG A 116 3.87 16.65 12.06
CA ARG A 116 4.38 15.42 12.70
C ARG A 116 3.25 14.43 12.97
N ASN A 117 2.34 14.27 12.02
CA ASN A 117 1.28 13.28 12.13
C ASN A 117 1.67 11.98 11.43
N LEU A 118 1.29 10.86 12.03
CA LEU A 118 1.52 9.53 11.49
C LEU A 118 0.20 8.78 11.34
N ILE A 119 0.00 8.11 10.21
CA ILE A 119 -1.03 7.09 10.04
C ILE A 119 -0.32 5.79 9.70
N ARG A 120 -0.79 4.68 10.25
CA ARG A 120 -0.21 3.35 10.03
C ARG A 120 -1.28 2.39 9.58
N TRP A 121 -0.99 1.63 8.52
CA TRP A 121 -1.83 0.55 8.05
C TRP A 121 -1.11 -0.78 8.21
N THR A 122 -1.79 -1.73 8.82
CA THR A 122 -1.45 -3.15 8.70
C THR A 122 -1.69 -3.64 7.28
N LYS A 123 -1.12 -4.81 6.96
CA LYS A 123 -1.31 -5.43 5.65
C LYS A 123 -2.80 -5.65 5.33
N SER A 124 -3.60 -6.11 6.29
CA SER A 124 -5.04 -6.31 6.11
C SER A 124 -5.79 -5.00 5.85
N GLU A 125 -5.52 -3.95 6.64
CA GLU A 125 -6.19 -2.65 6.49
C GLU A 125 -5.89 -2.01 5.12
N SER A 126 -4.64 -2.13 4.65
CA SER A 126 -4.23 -1.60 3.35
C SER A 126 -4.89 -2.27 2.14
N THR A 127 -5.43 -3.50 2.26
CA THR A 127 -6.02 -4.19 1.09
C THR A 127 -7.26 -3.50 0.53
N SER A 128 -7.96 -2.74 1.38
CA SER A 128 -9.12 -1.94 0.99
C SER A 128 -8.74 -0.59 0.35
N CYS A 129 -7.46 -0.22 0.47
CA CYS A 129 -6.90 1.04 0.05
C CYS A 129 -6.19 0.90 -1.30
N ASP A 130 -6.58 1.72 -2.27
CA ASP A 130 -5.76 1.95 -3.46
C ASP A 130 -5.37 3.41 -3.52
N PHE A 131 -4.24 3.72 -2.88
CA PHE A 131 -3.70 5.08 -2.83
C PHE A 131 -3.12 5.57 -4.15
N ARG A 132 -2.94 4.68 -5.14
CA ARG A 132 -2.50 5.07 -6.50
C ARG A 132 -3.68 5.59 -7.32
N THR A 133 -4.87 5.04 -7.05
CA THR A 133 -6.09 5.35 -7.79
C THR A 133 -7.00 6.36 -7.07
N MET A 134 -7.01 6.39 -5.73
CA MET A 134 -7.91 7.23 -4.94
C MET A 134 -7.19 7.91 -3.77
N SER A 135 -7.60 9.14 -3.45
CA SER A 135 -6.99 9.93 -2.37
C SER A 135 -7.49 9.58 -0.96
N VAL A 136 -8.43 8.65 -0.83
CA VAL A 136 -9.07 8.29 0.44
C VAL A 136 -9.21 6.78 0.58
N CYS A 137 -9.30 6.32 1.84
CA CYS A 137 -9.61 4.95 2.17
C CYS A 137 -10.87 4.86 3.01
N ARG A 138 -11.66 3.81 2.74
CA ARG A 138 -12.85 3.49 3.53
C ARG A 138 -12.51 3.29 5.01
N GLU A 139 -11.44 2.55 5.27
CA GLU A 139 -10.93 2.27 6.61
C GLU A 139 -9.60 3.00 6.76
N THR A 140 -9.67 4.31 6.98
CA THR A 140 -8.49 5.11 7.33
C THR A 140 -8.26 4.98 8.85
N PRO A 141 -7.12 4.41 9.29
CA PRO A 141 -6.76 4.30 10.70
C PRO A 141 -6.64 5.68 11.35
N PRO A 142 -6.70 5.76 12.69
CA PRO A 142 -6.61 7.04 13.39
C PRO A 142 -5.26 7.73 13.13
N ILE A 143 -5.32 9.06 13.03
CA ILE A 143 -4.13 9.91 12.97
C ILE A 143 -3.48 9.94 14.36
N ILE A 144 -2.20 9.59 14.41
CA ILE A 144 -1.37 9.61 15.61
C ILE A 144 -0.59 10.93 15.60
N THR A 145 -0.86 11.80 16.57
CA THR A 145 -0.27 13.14 16.69
C THR A 145 0.96 13.18 17.60
N ASP A 146 1.06 12.22 18.53
CA ASP A 146 2.21 12.06 19.42
C ASP A 146 2.73 10.62 19.31
N TRP A 147 3.78 10.46 18.51
CA TRP A 147 4.36 9.15 18.17
C TRP A 147 5.86 9.11 18.48
N ASN A 148 6.35 10.03 19.33
CA ASN A 148 7.75 10.08 19.76
C ASN A 148 8.19 8.76 20.44
N ASP A 149 7.24 8.09 21.11
CA ASP A 149 7.44 6.80 21.78
C ASP A 149 7.17 5.60 20.86
N THR A 150 7.43 5.73 19.55
CA THR A 150 7.25 4.63 18.60
C THR A 150 8.57 4.19 17.97
N CYS A 151 8.64 2.92 17.60
CA CYS A 151 9.78 2.36 16.84
C CYS A 151 10.05 3.16 15.55
N ILE A 152 9.00 3.59 14.83
CA ILE A 152 9.15 4.38 13.59
C ILE A 152 9.83 5.72 13.88
N PHE A 153 9.49 6.38 14.98
CA PHE A 153 10.16 7.61 15.37
C PHE A 153 11.64 7.38 15.62
N GLN A 154 11.99 6.31 16.35
CA GLN A 154 13.38 6.00 16.62
C GLN A 154 14.19 5.71 15.35
N ILE A 155 13.58 5.05 14.36
CA ILE A 155 14.18 4.79 13.04
C ILE A 155 14.40 6.10 12.29
N LEU A 156 13.39 6.97 12.21
CA LEU A 156 13.48 8.23 11.47
C LEU A 156 14.41 9.25 12.14
N ALA A 157 14.57 9.18 13.47
CA ALA A 157 15.47 10.02 14.24
C ALA A 157 16.90 9.47 14.35
N ASP A 158 17.20 8.32 13.74
CA ASP A 158 18.48 7.62 13.84
C ASP A 158 18.96 7.43 15.30
N SER A 159 18.01 7.01 16.15
CA SER A 159 18.23 6.82 17.60
C SER A 159 18.28 5.35 17.99
N THR A 160 18.60 5.07 19.26
CA THR A 160 18.61 3.69 19.76
C THR A 160 17.23 3.05 19.65
N LEU A 161 17.16 1.88 19.00
CA LEU A 161 15.92 1.16 18.70
C LEU A 161 15.31 0.41 19.91
N SER A 162 15.24 1.06 21.07
CA SER A 162 14.76 0.44 22.33
C SER A 162 13.27 0.13 22.34
N LEU A 163 12.47 0.79 21.48
CA LEU A 163 11.02 0.60 21.35
C LEU A 163 10.66 -0.32 20.18
N CYS A 164 11.66 -0.79 19.43
CA CYS A 164 11.47 -1.71 18.34
C CYS A 164 11.52 -3.15 18.84
N ARG A 165 10.46 -3.90 18.57
CA ARG A 165 10.47 -5.34 18.78
C ARG A 165 11.24 -6.01 17.65
N THR A 166 12.07 -6.98 17.98
CA THR A 166 12.78 -7.81 17.02
C THR A 166 12.30 -9.26 17.09
N GLU A 167 12.39 -9.98 15.98
CA GLU A 167 12.18 -11.42 15.94
C GLU A 167 13.27 -12.09 15.11
N GLN A 168 13.56 -13.35 15.44
CA GLN A 168 14.60 -14.11 14.77
C GLN A 168 14.22 -14.39 13.31
N TYR A 169 15.12 -14.07 12.39
CA TYR A 169 15.00 -14.40 10.98
C TYR A 169 15.81 -15.66 10.65
N ARG A 170 15.13 -16.72 10.21
CA ARG A 170 15.74 -18.05 10.08
C ARG A 170 16.40 -18.33 8.74
N GLU A 171 15.98 -17.65 7.68
CA GLU A 171 16.56 -17.90 6.37
C GLU A 171 17.99 -17.36 6.33
N PRO A 172 18.91 -18.03 5.61
CA PRO A 172 20.32 -17.64 5.58
C PRO A 172 20.57 -16.37 4.77
N ILE A 173 19.65 -16.03 3.85
CA ILE A 173 19.77 -14.94 2.90
C ILE A 173 18.38 -14.32 2.72
N PHE A 174 18.31 -13.00 2.63
CA PHE A 174 17.12 -12.26 2.25
C PHE A 174 17.44 -11.49 0.98
N ILE A 175 16.61 -11.65 -0.05
CA ILE A 175 16.75 -10.96 -1.34
C ILE A 175 15.37 -10.41 -1.70
N HIS A 176 15.28 -9.11 -1.94
CA HIS A 176 14.02 -8.46 -2.32
C HIS A 176 14.23 -7.36 -3.35
N PRO A 177 13.50 -7.36 -4.48
CA PRO A 177 13.59 -6.28 -5.46
C PRO A 177 12.87 -5.02 -4.97
N ILE A 178 13.50 -3.86 -5.17
CA ILE A 178 12.96 -2.53 -4.86
C ILE A 178 13.21 -1.61 -6.06
N GLY A 179 12.21 -1.50 -6.94
CA GLY A 179 12.35 -0.73 -8.18
C GLY A 179 13.48 -1.28 -9.06
N LYS A 180 14.54 -0.49 -9.25
CA LYS A 180 15.75 -0.89 -10.01
C LYS A 180 16.87 -1.47 -9.13
N GLN A 181 16.59 -1.65 -7.84
CA GLN A 181 17.55 -2.07 -6.84
C GLN A 181 17.15 -3.39 -6.20
N TRP A 182 18.09 -4.01 -5.50
CA TRP A 182 17.90 -5.21 -4.71
C TRP A 182 18.32 -4.95 -3.28
N ALA A 183 17.43 -5.17 -2.33
CA ALA A 183 17.75 -5.26 -0.91
C ALA A 183 18.24 -6.68 -0.62
N ILE A 184 19.46 -6.76 -0.13
CA ILE A 184 20.14 -8.01 0.21
C ILE A 184 20.51 -7.96 1.67
N SER A 185 20.24 -9.06 2.39
CA SER A 185 20.72 -9.24 3.75
C SER A 185 21.23 -10.66 3.98
N THR A 186 22.37 -10.76 4.64
CA THR A 186 23.12 -11.98 4.96
C THR A 186 23.61 -11.94 6.41
N ASN A 187 24.18 -13.05 6.93
CA ASN A 187 24.74 -13.09 8.29
C ASN A 187 25.99 -12.22 8.45
N SER A 188 26.76 -12.08 7.37
CA SER A 188 28.06 -11.41 7.33
C SER A 188 28.25 -10.77 5.96
N SER A 189 29.32 -10.00 5.80
CA SER A 189 29.74 -9.58 4.47
C SER A 189 29.97 -10.78 3.56
N THR A 190 29.67 -10.64 2.27
CA THR A 190 29.83 -11.68 1.24
C THR A 190 30.62 -11.11 0.07
N GLN A 191 31.47 -11.94 -0.55
CA GLN A 191 32.12 -11.55 -1.79
C GLN A 191 31.20 -11.87 -2.96
N CYS A 192 31.21 -10.98 -3.95
CA CYS A 192 30.42 -11.09 -5.17
C CYS A 192 31.24 -10.63 -6.37
N HIS A 193 30.86 -11.10 -7.55
CA HIS A 193 31.37 -10.64 -8.82
C HIS A 193 30.22 -10.50 -9.82
N SER A 194 30.31 -9.50 -10.69
CA SER A 194 29.36 -9.28 -11.78
C SER A 194 29.85 -9.95 -13.05
N THR A 195 28.96 -10.67 -13.74
CA THR A 195 29.23 -11.24 -15.08
C THR A 195 28.17 -10.80 -16.07
N PHE A 196 28.51 -10.69 -17.36
CA PHE A 196 27.53 -10.39 -18.41
C PHE A 196 26.77 -11.65 -18.85
N LEU A 197 25.48 -11.48 -19.17
CA LEU A 197 24.65 -12.48 -19.82
C LEU A 197 24.93 -12.43 -21.34
N SER A 198 25.96 -13.14 -21.81
CA SER A 198 26.20 -13.26 -23.24
C SER A 198 25.32 -14.37 -23.85
N PRO A 199 24.54 -14.09 -24.91
CA PRO A 199 23.69 -15.09 -25.59
C PRO A 199 24.46 -16.04 -26.52
N THR A 200 25.78 -15.93 -26.61
CA THR A 200 26.64 -16.74 -27.48
C THR A 200 27.65 -17.57 -26.68
N GLU A 201 27.82 -18.84 -27.07
CA GLU A 201 28.65 -19.89 -26.43
C GLU A 201 30.18 -19.61 -26.38
N GLN A 202 30.63 -18.35 -26.46
CA GLN A 202 32.04 -18.02 -26.48
C GLN A 202 32.47 -17.39 -25.15
N SER A 203 33.22 -18.20 -24.40
CA SER A 203 34.12 -17.85 -23.28
C SER A 203 33.69 -16.66 -22.41
N TYR A 204 33.22 -16.97 -21.19
CA TYR A 204 33.05 -15.99 -20.12
C TYR A 204 34.38 -15.26 -19.87
N ALA A 205 34.52 -14.07 -20.45
CA ALA A 205 35.53 -13.12 -20.02
C ALA A 205 35.05 -12.57 -18.67
N PHE A 206 35.52 -13.17 -17.57
CA PHE A 206 35.29 -12.64 -16.24
C PHE A 206 35.97 -11.28 -16.15
N HIS A 207 35.22 -10.20 -16.36
CA HIS A 207 35.61 -8.90 -15.87
C HIS A 207 35.53 -8.98 -14.35
N ASN A 208 36.65 -9.31 -13.71
CA ASN A 208 36.82 -9.50 -12.27
C ASN A 208 36.60 -8.17 -11.51
N ASN A 209 35.35 -7.72 -11.44
CA ASN A 209 34.93 -6.69 -10.52
C ASN A 209 34.50 -7.36 -9.22
N LEU A 210 35.48 -7.86 -8.48
CA LEU A 210 35.25 -8.41 -7.15
C LEU A 210 34.75 -7.29 -6.24
N ARG A 211 33.56 -7.46 -5.66
CA ARG A 211 32.95 -6.51 -4.73
C ARG A 211 32.55 -7.24 -3.47
N THR A 212 32.84 -6.63 -2.32
CA THR A 212 32.33 -7.11 -1.03
C THR A 212 31.03 -6.39 -0.71
N LEU A 213 29.96 -7.14 -0.49
CA LEU A 213 28.70 -6.59 0.03
C LEU A 213 28.72 -6.66 1.55
N PRO A 214 28.31 -5.59 2.27
CA PRO A 214 28.07 -5.66 3.70
C PRO A 214 26.89 -6.59 4.01
N ALA A 215 26.71 -6.92 5.30
CA ALA A 215 25.65 -7.83 5.74
C ALA A 215 24.24 -7.35 5.40
N VAL A 216 24.03 -6.04 5.24
CA VAL A 216 22.80 -5.45 4.70
C VAL A 216 23.19 -4.45 3.63
N ALA A 217 22.70 -4.65 2.41
CA ALA A 217 23.06 -3.84 1.26
C ALA A 217 21.84 -3.54 0.37
N LEU A 218 21.81 -2.33 -0.19
CA LEU A 218 20.94 -1.97 -1.30
C LEU A 218 21.82 -1.78 -2.53
N ILE A 219 21.61 -2.58 -3.57
CA ILE A 219 22.46 -2.58 -4.76
C ILE A 219 21.66 -2.40 -6.03
N THR A 220 22.27 -1.79 -7.04
CA THR A 220 21.76 -1.77 -8.40
C THR A 220 22.56 -2.77 -9.22
N ILE A 221 21.87 -3.70 -9.89
CA ILE A 221 22.50 -4.63 -10.84
C ILE A 221 22.31 -4.03 -12.25
N PRO A 222 23.39 -3.75 -13.00
CA PRO A 222 23.28 -3.27 -14.36
C PRO A 222 22.46 -4.21 -15.26
N PRO A 223 21.75 -3.69 -16.27
CA PRO A 223 21.08 -4.54 -17.25
C PRO A 223 22.08 -5.50 -17.92
N ASP A 224 21.61 -6.69 -18.28
CA ASP A 224 22.39 -7.75 -18.92
C ASP A 224 23.60 -8.25 -18.10
N THR A 225 23.56 -8.04 -16.78
CA THR A 225 24.55 -8.59 -15.83
C THR A 225 23.88 -9.44 -14.76
N VAL A 226 24.60 -10.46 -14.29
CA VAL A 226 24.26 -11.29 -13.14
C VAL A 226 25.27 -11.00 -12.05
N LEU A 227 24.79 -10.86 -10.82
CA LEU A 227 25.62 -10.79 -9.64
C LEU A 227 25.74 -12.19 -9.03
N ILE A 228 26.95 -12.73 -9.00
CA ILE A 228 27.24 -14.03 -8.40
C ILE A 228 27.99 -13.79 -7.10
N CYS A 229 27.42 -14.23 -5.99
CA CYS A 229 27.99 -14.16 -4.65
C CYS A 229 28.29 -15.55 -4.12
N ASP A 230 29.11 -15.65 -3.07
CA ASP A 230 29.52 -16.92 -2.45
C ASP A 230 28.35 -17.87 -2.12
N ARG A 231 27.15 -17.34 -1.88
CA ARG A 231 25.98 -18.11 -1.43
C ARG A 231 24.72 -17.94 -2.28
N PHE A 232 24.72 -17.07 -3.30
CA PHE A 232 23.54 -16.78 -4.11
C PHE A 232 23.91 -16.09 -5.42
N SER A 233 22.99 -16.08 -6.37
CA SER A 233 23.09 -15.31 -7.61
C SER A 233 21.79 -14.58 -7.90
N ILE A 234 21.88 -13.38 -8.48
CA ILE A 234 20.74 -12.53 -8.88
C ILE A 234 20.95 -12.05 -10.31
#